data_AF-A0A7K4FK88-F1
#
_entry.id   AF-A0A7K4FK88-F1
#
_cell.length_a   1.000
_cell.length_b   1.000
_cell.length_c   1.000
_cell.angle_alpha   90.00
_cell.angle_beta   90.00
_cell.angle_gamma   90.00
#
_symmetry.space_group_name_H-M   'P 1'
#
loop_
_entity.id
_entity.type
_entity.pdbx_description
1 polymer ?
#
loop_
_entity_poly.entity_id
_entity_poly.type
_entity_poly.pdbx_seq_one_letter_code
_entity_poly.pdbx_strand_id
1 'polypeptide(L)'
;MARNKHKGIIVLVIIIVLALLIYGLIPTILNTSPSAMKDNNSYYLAGKITQDVTVNGQSAFTLNDNGKSITVLYNGTASVNSFVLVHGTYQNSLLGSYINSSSVTPWLYSIS
;
A
#
# COMPACT_ATOMS: atom_id res chain seq x y z
N MET A 1 -20.13 -33.92 -24.43
CA MET A 1 -18.83 -33.38 -23.96
C MET A 1 -18.83 -31.87 -23.66
N ALA A 2 -19.79 -31.06 -24.17
CA ALA A 2 -19.83 -29.61 -23.94
C ALA A 2 -20.20 -29.16 -22.51
N ARG A 3 -21.07 -29.91 -21.80
CA ARG A 3 -21.58 -29.55 -20.47
C ARG A 3 -20.49 -29.43 -19.38
N ASN A 4 -19.40 -30.18 -19.50
CA ASN A 4 -18.27 -30.11 -18.54
C ASN A 4 -17.32 -28.94 -18.83
N LYS A 5 -17.21 -28.50 -20.09
CA LYS A 5 -16.38 -27.33 -20.46
C LYS A 5 -16.94 -26.03 -19.87
N HIS A 6 -18.26 -25.84 -19.90
CA HIS A 6 -18.90 -24.67 -19.29
C HIS A 6 -18.77 -24.64 -17.77
N LYS A 7 -18.86 -25.79 -17.09
CA LYS A 7 -18.63 -25.89 -15.64
C LYS A 7 -17.19 -25.53 -15.27
N GLY A 8 -16.20 -26.00 -16.03
CA GLY A 8 -14.80 -25.64 -15.81
C GLY A 8 -14.52 -24.14 -15.98
N ILE A 9 -15.11 -23.54 -17.02
CA ILE A 9 -15.00 -22.08 -17.24
C ILE A 9 -15.66 -21.29 -16.11
N ILE A 10 -16.85 -21.71 -15.65
CA ILE A 10 -17.55 -21.03 -14.54
C ILE A 10 -16.71 -21.06 -13.26
N VAL A 11 -16.13 -22.22 -12.92
CA VAL A 11 -15.26 -22.36 -11.74
C VAL A 11 -14.03 -21.46 -11.86
N LEU A 12 -13.39 -21.41 -13.03
CA LEU A 12 -12.24 -20.54 -13.27
C LEU A 12 -12.60 -19.06 -13.09
N VAL A 13 -13.73 -18.62 -13.64
CA VAL A 13 -14.20 -17.24 -13.50
C VAL A 13 -14.44 -16.88 -12.03
N ILE A 14 -15.08 -17.77 -11.25
CA ILE A 14 -15.29 -17.56 -9.83
C ILE A 14 -13.95 -17.39 -9.08
N ILE A 15 -12.98 -18.25 -9.36
CA ILE A 15 -11.65 -18.18 -8.73
C ILE A 15 -10.97 -16.84 -9.05
N ILE A 16 -11.02 -16.39 -10.31
CA ILE A 16 -10.43 -15.10 -10.72
C ILE A 16 -11.12 -13.95 -9.99
N VAL A 17 -12.45 -13.94 -9.94
CA VAL A 17 -13.21 -12.90 -9.23
C VAL A 17 -12.84 -12.88 -7.75
N LEU A 18 -12.78 -14.04 -7.09
CA LEU A 18 -12.37 -14.13 -5.70
C LEU A 18 -10.93 -13.65 -5.47
N ALA A 19 -10.00 -14.04 -6.34
CA ALA A 19 -8.61 -13.58 -6.24
C ALA A 19 -8.50 -12.06 -6.38
N LEU A 20 -9.26 -11.47 -7.31
CA LEU A 20 -9.31 -10.02 -7.48
C LEU A 20 -9.97 -9.31 -6.29
N LEU A 21 -11.04 -9.87 -5.71
CA LEU A 21 -11.66 -9.33 -4.52
C LEU A 21 -10.69 -9.34 -3.33
N ILE A 22 -10.00 -10.46 -3.11
CA ILE A 22 -9.00 -10.60 -2.04
C ILE A 22 -7.87 -9.59 -2.26
N TYR A 23 -7.30 -9.51 -3.47
CA TYR A 23 -6.25 -8.54 -3.79
C TYR A 23 -6.71 -7.11 -3.51
N GLY A 24 -7.91 -6.72 -3.98
CA GLY A 24 -8.44 -5.38 -3.75
C GLY A 24 -8.64 -5.01 -2.27
N LEU A 25 -8.87 -6.00 -1.40
CA LEU A 25 -9.11 -5.80 0.03
C LEU A 25 -7.84 -5.74 0.88
N ILE A 26 -6.70 -6.25 0.39
CA ILE A 26 -5.43 -6.30 1.16
C ILE A 26 -5.04 -4.91 1.72
N PRO A 27 -5.03 -3.82 0.93
CA PRO A 27 -4.66 -2.51 1.45
C PRO A 27 -5.60 -2.07 2.57
N THR A 28 -6.91 -2.22 2.38
CA THR A 28 -7.93 -1.83 3.37
C THR A 28 -7.79 -2.61 4.68
N ILE A 29 -7.50 -3.92 4.62
CA ILE A 29 -7.38 -4.79 5.80
C ILE A 29 -6.09 -4.52 6.58
N LEU A 30 -4.98 -4.29 5.87
CA LEU A 30 -3.67 -4.10 6.50
C LEU A 30 -3.40 -2.66 6.93
N ASN A 31 -4.05 -1.67 6.29
CA ASN A 31 -3.77 -0.27 6.51
C ASN A 31 -3.99 0.14 7.97
N THR A 32 -2.94 0.69 8.57
CA THR A 32 -2.99 1.30 9.88
C THR A 32 -3.01 2.82 9.71
N SER A 33 -4.02 3.48 10.28
CA SER A 33 -4.11 4.93 10.23
C SER A 33 -2.92 5.59 10.95
N PRO A 34 -2.30 6.65 10.39
CA PRO A 34 -1.16 7.32 11.03
C PRO A 34 -1.40 7.77 12.47
N SER A 35 -2.64 8.15 12.81
CA SER A 35 -3.01 8.60 14.15
C SER A 35 -3.03 7.50 15.23
N ALA A 36 -3.00 6.23 14.84
CA ALA A 36 -3.01 5.08 15.75
C ALA A 36 -1.61 4.47 15.98
N MET A 37 -0.59 5.01 15.32
CA MET A 37 0.76 4.44 15.34
C MET A 37 1.50 4.77 16.62
N LYS A 38 2.26 3.79 17.11
CA LYS A 38 3.14 3.92 18.27
C LYS A 38 4.59 3.84 17.82
N ASP A 39 5.43 4.64 18.46
CA ASP A 39 6.85 4.74 18.14
C ASP A 39 7.55 3.37 18.17
N ASN A 40 8.49 3.16 17.25
CA ASN A 40 9.28 1.94 17.05
C ASN A 40 8.50 0.66 16.70
N ASN A 41 7.25 0.79 16.24
CA ASN A 41 6.46 -0.35 15.74
C ASN A 41 6.35 -0.33 14.21
N SER A 42 6.20 -1.52 13.62
CA SER A 42 6.04 -1.67 12.17
C SER A 42 4.58 -1.80 11.76
N TYR A 43 4.23 -1.14 10.68
CA TYR A 43 2.86 -1.05 10.18
C TYR A 43 2.81 -1.18 8.67
N TYR A 44 1.63 -1.55 8.17
CA TYR A 44 1.27 -1.39 6.77
C TYR A 44 0.48 -0.10 6.60
N LEU A 45 0.80 0.65 5.55
CA LEU A 45 0.08 1.87 5.16
C LEU A 45 -0.30 1.77 3.70
N ALA A 46 -1.56 2.04 3.40
CA ALA A 46 -2.05 2.15 2.05
C ALA A 46 -2.41 3.60 1.76
N GLY A 47 -1.94 4.14 0.64
CA GLY A 47 -2.23 5.52 0.31
C GLY A 47 -1.70 5.96 -1.03
N LYS A 48 -2.05 7.18 -1.41
CA LYS A 48 -1.57 7.83 -2.62
C LYS A 48 -0.34 8.67 -2.30
N ILE A 49 0.70 8.57 -3.12
CA ILE A 49 1.86 9.44 -3.05
C ILE A 49 1.50 10.80 -3.65
N THR A 50 1.58 11.86 -2.84
CA THR A 50 1.19 13.22 -3.26
C THR A 50 2.38 14.11 -3.56
N GLN A 51 3.53 13.85 -2.94
CA GLN A 51 4.78 14.58 -3.10
C GLN A 51 5.94 13.59 -2.98
N ASP A 52 7.03 13.83 -3.71
CA ASP A 52 8.25 13.03 -3.63
C ASP A 52 9.48 13.94 -3.81
N VAL A 53 10.53 13.64 -3.07
CA VAL A 53 11.88 14.16 -3.27
C VAL A 53 12.83 12.97 -3.31
N THR A 54 13.41 12.73 -4.48
CA THR A 54 14.37 11.64 -4.67
C THR A 54 15.79 12.17 -4.84
N VAL A 55 16.73 11.69 -4.03
CA VAL A 55 18.16 12.02 -4.10
C VAL A 55 18.97 10.73 -4.02
N ASN A 56 19.88 10.50 -4.97
CA ASN A 56 20.76 9.32 -5.02
C ASN A 56 20.01 7.97 -4.89
N GLY A 57 18.82 7.86 -5.48
CA GLY A 57 18.00 6.65 -5.43
C GLY A 57 17.27 6.41 -4.11
N GLN A 58 17.27 7.39 -3.20
CA GLN A 58 16.48 7.38 -1.97
C GLN A 58 15.38 8.43 -2.07
N SER A 59 14.14 8.02 -1.81
CA SER A 59 12.96 8.87 -1.85
C SER A 59 12.50 9.24 -0.45
N ALA A 60 12.18 10.51 -0.25
CA ALA A 60 11.36 11.00 0.85
C ALA A 60 10.04 11.50 0.27
N PHE A 61 8.94 10.81 0.55
CA PHE A 61 7.65 11.09 -0.07
C PHE A 61 6.51 11.20 0.94
N THR A 62 5.47 11.95 0.57
CA THR A 62 4.25 12.11 1.37
C THR A 62 3.22 11.09 0.92
N LEU A 63 2.84 10.19 1.84
CA LEU A 63 1.76 9.24 1.64
C LEU A 63 0.47 9.78 2.25
N ASN A 64 -0.57 9.93 1.43
CA ASN A 64 -1.91 10.35 1.87
C ASN A 64 -2.87 9.15 1.91
N ASP A 65 -3.39 8.87 3.11
CA ASP A 65 -4.48 7.94 3.37
C ASP A 65 -5.73 8.74 3.78
N ASN A 66 -6.66 8.92 2.83
CA ASN A 66 -7.98 9.51 3.06
C ASN A 66 -7.95 10.84 3.85
N GLY A 67 -7.00 11.72 3.53
CA GLY A 67 -6.84 13.03 4.18
C GLY A 67 -5.85 13.06 5.35
N LYS A 68 -5.35 11.91 5.82
CA LYS A 68 -4.24 11.82 6.77
C LYS A 68 -2.95 11.59 6.00
N SER A 69 -1.93 12.42 6.25
CA SER A 69 -0.66 12.34 5.54
C SER A 69 0.48 11.98 6.47
N ILE A 70 1.44 11.21 5.98
CA ILE A 70 2.68 10.88 6.70
C ILE A 70 3.86 10.86 5.73
N THR A 71 5.02 11.30 6.20
CA THR A 71 6.27 11.21 5.44
C THR A 71 6.83 9.80 5.49
N VAL A 72 7.26 9.28 4.35
CA VAL A 72 7.90 7.96 4.21
C VAL A 72 9.29 8.16 3.64
N LEU A 73 10.29 7.58 4.31
CA LEU A 73 11.66 7.46 3.83
C LEU A 73 11.83 6.07 3.20
N TYR A 74 12.34 6.02 1.98
CA TYR A 74 12.45 4.79 1.21
C TYR A 74 13.78 4.72 0.48
N ASN A 75 14.48 3.59 0.66
CA ASN A 75 15.68 3.28 -0.13
C ASN A 75 15.29 2.71 -1.49
N GLY A 76 14.76 3.57 -2.34
CA GLY A 76 14.33 3.29 -3.71
C GLY A 76 13.61 4.52 -4.26
N THR A 77 13.14 4.42 -5.51
CA THR A 77 12.39 5.51 -6.16
C THR A 77 10.89 5.35 -5.94
N ALA A 78 10.19 6.45 -5.71
CA ALA A 78 8.74 6.50 -5.64
C ALA A 78 8.15 7.39 -6.75
N SER A 79 6.94 7.07 -7.22
CA SER A 79 6.26 7.88 -8.24
C SER A 79 5.11 8.67 -7.63
N VAL A 80 5.11 9.98 -7.82
CA VAL A 80 3.96 10.83 -7.48
C VAL A 80 2.72 10.33 -8.22
N ASN A 81 1.55 10.48 -7.57
CA ASN A 81 0.24 9.99 -8.00
C ASN A 81 0.05 8.47 -8.03
N SER A 82 1.05 7.67 -7.65
CA SER A 82 0.86 6.22 -7.49
C SER A 82 0.15 5.89 -6.17
N PHE A 83 -0.69 4.86 -6.19
CA PHE A 83 -1.23 4.24 -4.99
C PHE A 83 -0.31 3.09 -4.59
N VAL A 84 0.09 3.03 -3.33
CA VAL A 84 1.10 2.09 -2.84
C VAL A 84 0.69 1.47 -1.51
N LEU A 85 1.19 0.26 -1.27
CA LEU A 85 1.22 -0.38 0.03
C LEU A 85 2.66 -0.29 0.57
N VAL A 86 2.82 0.43 1.68
CA VAL A 86 4.09 0.63 2.38
C VAL A 86 4.13 -0.28 3.59
N HIS A 87 5.28 -0.92 3.83
CA HIS A 87 5.58 -1.56 5.10
C HIS A 87 6.83 -0.92 5.71
N GLY A 88 6.72 -0.44 6.94
CA GLY A 88 7.82 0.25 7.59
C GLY A 88 7.60 0.49 9.07
N THR A 89 8.64 0.98 9.72
CA THR A 89 8.64 1.30 11.14
C THR A 89 8.31 2.76 11.35
N TYR A 90 7.32 3.03 12.20
CA TYR A 90 6.98 4.38 12.64
C TYR A 90 8.04 4.89 13.60
N GLN A 91 8.53 6.09 13.30
CA GLN A 91 9.54 6.80 14.05
C GLN A 91 9.01 8.19 14.39
N ASN A 92 9.03 8.53 15.68
CA ASN A 92 8.69 9.86 16.15
C ASN A 92 9.97 10.58 16.60
N SER A 93 10.37 11.60 15.87
CA SER A 93 11.56 12.39 16.19
C SER A 93 11.19 13.84 16.52
N LEU A 94 12.15 14.60 17.05
CA LEU A 94 11.96 16.02 17.35
C LEU A 94 11.58 16.86 16.11
N LEU A 95 11.93 16.39 14.91
CA LEU A 95 11.66 17.06 13.62
C LEU A 95 10.36 16.60 12.95
N GLY A 96 9.59 15.75 13.63
CA GLY A 96 8.34 15.19 13.13
C GLY A 96 8.36 13.67 13.09
N SER A 97 7.18 13.12 12.80
CA SER A 97 6.97 11.69 12.64
C SER A 97 7.07 11.25 11.19
N TYR A 98 7.65 10.07 10.98
CA TYR A 98 7.84 9.50 9.66
C TYR A 98 7.84 7.97 9.71
N ILE A 99 7.78 7.36 8.55
CA ILE A 99 7.92 5.92 8.36
C ILE A 99 9.28 5.66 7.73
N ASN A 100 10.12 4.89 8.42
CA ASN A 100 11.28 4.29 7.79
C ASN A 100 10.82 3.01 7.09
N SER A 101 10.70 3.06 5.75
CA SER A 101 10.10 1.97 4.99
C SER A 101 11.11 0.88 4.66
N SER A 102 10.66 -0.35 4.86
CA SER A 102 11.34 -1.57 4.42
C SER A 102 10.92 -1.98 3.02
N SER A 103 9.69 -1.64 2.61
CA SER A 103 9.18 -1.89 1.27
C SER A 103 8.09 -0.89 0.88
N VAL A 104 8.03 -0.59 -0.41
CA VAL A 104 7.00 0.23 -1.05
C VAL A 104 6.56 -0.52 -2.30
N THR A 105 5.31 -1.00 -2.29
CA THR A 105 4.77 -1.83 -3.37
C THR A 105 3.67 -1.05 -4.10
N PRO A 106 3.83 -0.78 -5.41
CA PRO A 106 2.74 -0.24 -6.23
C PRO A 106 1.51 -1.14 -6.14
N TRP A 107 0.35 -0.54 -5.90
CA TRP A 107 -0.90 -1.25 -5.73
C TRP A 107 -1.93 -0.79 -6.75
N LEU A 108 -2.41 -1.72 -7.59
CA LEU A 108 -3.12 -1.36 -8.83
C LEU A 108 -4.55 -0.88 -8.58
N TYR A 109 -5.23 -1.42 -7.58
CA TYR A 109 -6.55 -0.97 -7.15
C TYR A 109 -6.84 -1.39 -5.72
N SER A 110 -7.67 -0.63 -5.04
CA SER A 110 -8.17 -0.93 -3.69
C SER A 110 -9.70 -0.94 -3.72
N ILE A 111 -10.29 -1.80 -2.90
CA ILE A 111 -11.72 -1.81 -2.60
C ILE A 111 -11.86 -1.30 -1.17
N SER A 112 -12.40 -0.09 -1.02
CA SER A 112 -12.61 0.62 0.24
C SER A 112 -14.08 0.83 0.51
#